data_AF-D3HSD7-F1
#
_entry.id   AF-D3HSD7-F1
#
_cell.length_a   1.000
_cell.length_b   1.000
_cell.length_c   1.000
_cell.angle_alpha   90.00
_cell.angle_beta   90.00
_cell.angle_gamma   90.00
#
_symmetry.space_group_name_H-M   'P 1'
#
loop_
_entity.id
_entity.type
_entity.pdbx_description
1 polymer ?
#
loop_
_entity_poly.entity_id
_entity_poly.type
_entity_poly.pdbx_seq_one_letter_code
_entity_poly.pdbx_strand_id
1 'polypeptide(L)'
;MSLSTLDINNLLEQITDRYIAHSDYSTLRNSCVQLSPISAVTAEIQKQLSEFLAIDKLNAATQLTLDACKKQIQQDLKEKEVDHQQSQRDLELVAQLENELLKTQIQKRLIGNEIHEIEADIFQHESYIKEISRQIALASQPESTQHTHTHPESTQHTHTHPESTQHTHTHPESTQNTHTHPESNQHTHTHSTAHHLNANHNQTDTVHHHVHESESLEFQKNTLSQQLKQLEGTLRNKRILAQEQQKRIEEITSRLTLELPEKQRQRNDRAKARTTREQARIYDEATENQLSPPNFRSLQQSIVDSHEKLQKMEHQLVQKATEMSYQTFLTRLPPLLQSLTLNYQEKEALKQIISNMENYLLTQTEKYKQISIRHSVYLEKETLQQDLHQKESRVDQLKKANPQLHAQNKTLEVENHQLEHTIKERGIYRDYLLKVGLYSLLGSGIAIGGGFIGMYMMPMALVSLCFAPAAVISLITAGIFLATLAYTLKNNSDHNELENNKKIIKQNITAISKQSGEIITLEQEILPSLKEKISEAEKNYNVLHRKINNLQQQEESLLHQAKQVVVTHAMNITFFDGETIIQSTVKPTAPELEQIQRNILSC
;
A
#
# COMPACT_ATOMS: atom_id res chain seq x y z
N MET A 1 -15.77 35.45 -28.00
CA MET A 1 -14.95 35.42 -26.78
C MET A 1 -15.31 34.16 -26.00
N SER A 2 -14.36 33.57 -25.27
CA SER A 2 -14.59 32.41 -24.40
C SER A 2 -14.52 32.84 -22.94
N LEU A 3 -15.11 32.07 -22.02
CA LEU A 3 -15.01 32.28 -20.58
C LEU A 3 -13.55 32.33 -20.11
N SER A 4 -12.68 31.53 -20.73
CA SER A 4 -11.25 31.43 -20.37
C SER A 4 -10.41 32.65 -20.76
N THR A 5 -10.86 33.46 -21.72
CA THR A 5 -10.14 34.64 -22.22
C THR A 5 -10.83 35.95 -21.85
N LEU A 6 -11.97 35.86 -21.17
CA LEU A 6 -12.77 37.01 -20.80
C LEU A 6 -12.11 37.81 -19.65
N ASP A 7 -11.91 39.10 -19.88
CA ASP A 7 -11.67 40.05 -18.80
C ASP A 7 -13.00 40.50 -18.18
N ILE A 8 -13.35 39.87 -17.07
CA ILE A 8 -14.59 40.16 -16.34
C ILE A 8 -14.66 41.59 -15.84
N ASN A 9 -13.52 42.24 -15.54
CA ASN A 9 -13.51 43.61 -15.06
C ASN A 9 -13.94 44.57 -16.17
N ASN A 10 -13.39 44.37 -17.38
CA ASN A 10 -13.74 45.16 -18.55
C ASN A 10 -15.22 44.98 -18.92
N LEU A 11 -15.71 43.73 -18.92
CA LEU A 11 -17.13 43.46 -19.18
C LEU A 11 -18.05 44.13 -18.14
N LEU A 12 -17.69 44.03 -16.85
CA LEU A 12 -18.42 44.66 -15.77
C LEU A 12 -18.45 46.18 -15.92
N GLU A 13 -17.33 46.82 -16.25
CA GLU A 13 -17.27 48.27 -16.52
C GLU A 13 -18.17 48.67 -17.67
N GLN A 14 -18.13 47.97 -18.81
CA GLN A 14 -18.96 48.29 -19.98
C GLN A 14 -20.46 48.20 -19.68
N ILE A 15 -20.89 47.15 -18.97
CA ILE A 15 -22.30 46.97 -18.61
C ILE A 15 -22.72 48.02 -17.56
N THR A 16 -21.83 48.33 -16.62
CA THR A 16 -22.05 49.38 -15.62
C THR A 16 -22.20 50.75 -16.25
N ASP A 17 -21.33 51.12 -17.20
CA ASP A 17 -21.42 52.38 -17.94
C ASP A 17 -22.75 52.49 -18.70
N ARG A 18 -23.17 51.39 -19.35
CA ARG A 18 -24.47 51.33 -20.05
C ARG A 18 -25.64 51.51 -19.08
N TYR A 19 -25.59 50.86 -17.92
CA TYR A 19 -26.61 51.02 -16.88
C TYR A 19 -26.68 52.48 -16.40
N ILE A 20 -25.54 53.10 -16.13
CA ILE A 20 -25.46 54.51 -15.69
C ILE A 20 -26.05 55.45 -16.75
N ALA A 21 -25.69 55.25 -18.03
CA ALA A 21 -26.13 56.11 -19.13
C ALA A 21 -27.66 56.12 -19.35
N HIS A 22 -28.37 55.04 -18.98
CA HIS A 22 -29.82 54.91 -19.16
C HIS A 22 -30.62 55.12 -17.87
N SER A 23 -29.96 55.41 -16.75
CA SER A 23 -30.61 55.55 -15.45
C SER A 23 -30.98 57.01 -15.16
N ASP A 24 -32.14 57.21 -14.53
CA ASP A 24 -32.56 58.51 -14.01
C ASP A 24 -31.95 58.79 -12.62
N TYR A 25 -32.17 60.01 -12.10
CA TYR A 25 -31.65 60.41 -10.79
C TYR A 25 -32.10 59.46 -9.67
N SER A 26 -33.38 59.08 -9.65
CA SER A 26 -33.95 58.22 -8.59
C SER A 26 -33.28 56.84 -8.58
N THR A 27 -33.08 56.26 -9.75
CA THR A 27 -32.44 54.96 -9.95
C THR A 27 -30.97 55.00 -9.51
N LEU A 28 -30.22 56.02 -9.94
CA LEU A 28 -28.82 56.20 -9.58
C LEU A 28 -28.66 56.43 -8.07
N ARG A 29 -29.49 57.29 -7.49
CA ARG A 29 -29.51 57.56 -6.05
C ARG A 29 -29.74 56.30 -5.24
N ASN A 30 -30.79 55.55 -5.58
CA ASN A 30 -31.15 54.33 -4.86
C ASN A 30 -30.02 53.31 -4.96
N SER A 31 -29.42 53.17 -6.14
CA SER A 31 -28.26 52.30 -6.38
C SER A 31 -27.06 52.68 -5.52
N CYS A 32 -26.81 53.97 -5.28
CA CYS A 32 -25.75 54.42 -4.37
C CYS A 32 -26.01 54.07 -2.91
N VAL A 33 -27.25 54.14 -2.41
CA VAL A 33 -27.53 54.01 -0.96
C VAL A 33 -27.92 52.59 -0.50
N GLN A 34 -28.23 51.69 -1.44
CA GLN A 34 -28.72 50.35 -1.14
C GLN A 34 -27.64 49.37 -0.64
N LEU A 35 -26.34 49.71 -0.81
CA LEU A 35 -25.20 48.90 -0.34
C LEU A 35 -25.28 47.43 -0.82
N SER A 36 -25.72 47.23 -2.06
CA SER A 36 -25.89 45.91 -2.66
C SER A 36 -25.35 45.87 -4.08
N PRO A 37 -25.01 44.68 -4.62
CA PRO A 37 -24.73 44.52 -6.04
C PRO A 37 -25.85 45.12 -6.88
N ILE A 38 -25.50 45.75 -8.01
CA ILE A 38 -26.47 46.40 -8.87
C ILE A 38 -27.19 45.31 -9.67
N SER A 39 -28.42 44.98 -9.30
CA SER A 39 -29.16 43.82 -9.82
C SER A 39 -29.31 43.81 -11.34
N ALA A 40 -29.53 44.98 -11.96
CA ALA A 40 -29.61 45.09 -13.42
C ALA A 40 -28.28 44.78 -14.11
N VAL A 41 -27.15 45.19 -13.50
CA VAL A 41 -25.80 44.92 -14.01
C VAL A 41 -25.44 43.46 -13.83
N THR A 42 -25.69 42.89 -12.65
CA THR A 42 -25.37 41.47 -12.37
C THR A 42 -26.22 40.52 -13.19
N ALA A 43 -27.50 40.83 -13.41
CA ALA A 43 -28.38 40.04 -14.29
C ALA A 43 -27.91 40.05 -15.75
N GLU A 44 -27.49 41.20 -16.27
CA GLU A 44 -26.99 41.30 -17.65
C GLU A 44 -25.63 40.58 -17.81
N ILE A 45 -24.75 40.66 -16.81
CA ILE A 45 -23.50 39.88 -16.78
C ILE A 45 -23.81 38.38 -16.78
N GLN A 46 -24.69 37.93 -15.91
CA GLN A 46 -25.07 36.52 -15.82
C GLN A 46 -25.62 36.01 -17.15
N LYS A 47 -26.45 36.82 -17.82
CA LYS A 47 -26.96 36.51 -19.15
C LYS A 47 -25.83 36.33 -20.17
N GLN A 48 -24.90 37.29 -20.28
CA GLN A 48 -23.80 37.19 -21.26
C GLN A 48 -22.83 36.04 -20.94
N LEU A 49 -22.53 35.80 -19.66
CA LEU A 49 -21.72 34.67 -19.24
C LEU A 49 -22.39 33.32 -19.55
N SER A 50 -23.72 33.24 -19.41
CA SER A 50 -24.50 32.06 -19.79
C SER A 50 -24.45 31.78 -21.31
N GLU A 51 -24.48 32.83 -22.12
CA GLU A 51 -24.32 32.73 -23.58
C GLU A 51 -22.91 32.23 -23.94
N PHE A 52 -21.86 32.78 -23.32
CA PHE A 52 -20.49 32.29 -23.53
C PHE A 52 -20.30 30.85 -23.05
N LEU A 53 -20.93 30.47 -21.93
CA LEU A 53 -20.91 29.10 -21.43
C LEU A 53 -21.51 28.12 -22.45
N ALA A 54 -22.64 28.47 -23.06
CA ALA A 54 -23.29 27.63 -24.06
C ALA A 54 -22.40 27.42 -25.29
N ILE A 55 -21.77 28.49 -25.78
CA ILE A 55 -20.84 28.44 -26.92
C ILE A 55 -19.60 27.60 -26.57
N ASP A 56 -18.99 27.82 -25.41
CA ASP A 56 -17.79 27.09 -24.99
C ASP A 56 -18.07 25.60 -24.77
N LYS A 57 -19.24 25.26 -24.21
CA LYS A 57 -19.67 23.85 -24.07
C LYS A 57 -19.81 23.16 -25.42
N LEU A 58 -20.38 23.85 -26.41
CA LEU A 58 -20.51 23.32 -27.77
C LEU A 58 -19.14 23.13 -28.43
N ASN A 59 -18.26 24.13 -28.33
CA ASN A 59 -16.91 24.09 -28.89
C ASN A 59 -16.07 22.97 -28.25
N ALA A 60 -16.12 22.85 -26.91
CA ALA A 60 -15.41 21.81 -26.18
C ALA A 60 -15.90 20.41 -26.55
N ALA A 61 -17.23 20.19 -26.62
CA ALA A 61 -17.79 18.91 -27.02
C ALA A 61 -17.39 18.54 -28.46
N THR A 62 -17.42 19.51 -29.38
CA THR A 62 -17.00 19.32 -30.78
C THR A 62 -15.52 18.94 -30.86
N GLN A 63 -14.65 19.66 -30.15
CA GLN A 63 -13.21 19.40 -30.13
C GLN A 63 -12.88 18.03 -29.53
N LEU A 64 -13.49 17.69 -28.39
CA LEU A 64 -13.28 16.40 -27.74
C LEU A 64 -13.77 15.24 -28.61
N THR A 65 -14.88 15.43 -29.32
CA THR A 65 -15.43 14.46 -30.26
C THR A 65 -14.46 14.23 -31.42
N LEU A 66 -13.95 15.31 -32.02
CA LEU A 66 -12.98 15.24 -33.11
C LEU A 66 -11.68 14.53 -32.67
N ASP A 67 -11.18 14.86 -31.48
CA ASP A 67 -10.00 14.21 -30.91
C ASP A 67 -10.23 12.72 -30.62
N ALA A 68 -11.40 12.36 -30.08
CA ALA A 68 -11.76 10.97 -29.81
C ALA A 68 -11.88 10.16 -31.11
N CYS A 69 -12.50 10.73 -32.15
CA CYS A 69 -12.59 10.10 -33.46
C CYS A 69 -11.20 9.89 -34.07
N LYS A 70 -10.32 10.90 -34.01
CA LYS A 70 -8.94 10.80 -34.48
C LYS A 70 -8.16 9.70 -33.73
N LYS A 71 -8.29 9.64 -32.40
CA LYS A 71 -7.66 8.60 -31.57
C LYS A 71 -8.18 7.20 -31.91
N GLN A 72 -9.49 7.05 -32.14
CA GLN A 72 -10.08 5.78 -32.54
C GLN A 72 -9.54 5.31 -33.90
N ILE A 73 -9.43 6.21 -34.88
CA ILE A 73 -8.84 5.89 -36.19
C ILE A 73 -7.39 5.39 -36.02
N GLN A 74 -6.58 6.07 -35.21
CA GLN A 74 -5.21 5.65 -34.93
C GLN A 74 -5.14 4.29 -34.23
N GLN A 75 -6.04 4.02 -33.29
CA GLN A 75 -6.15 2.74 -32.61
C GLN A 75 -6.54 1.62 -33.58
N ASP A 76 -7.52 1.88 -34.45
CA ASP A 76 -7.99 0.91 -35.47
C ASP A 76 -6.87 0.56 -36.46
N LEU A 77 -6.08 1.56 -36.88
CA LEU A 77 -4.92 1.35 -37.76
C LEU A 77 -3.82 0.52 -37.07
N LYS A 78 -3.50 0.83 -35.80
CA LYS A 78 -2.52 0.07 -35.03
C LYS A 78 -2.97 -1.36 -34.78
N GLU A 79 -4.25 -1.57 -34.45
CA GLU A 79 -4.82 -2.90 -34.25
C GLU A 79 -4.77 -3.72 -35.55
N LYS A 80 -5.06 -3.11 -36.70
CA LYS A 80 -4.96 -3.75 -38.01
C LYS A 80 -3.52 -4.21 -38.31
N GLU A 81 -2.52 -3.39 -38.02
CA GLU A 81 -1.11 -3.75 -38.20
C GLU A 81 -0.69 -4.90 -37.29
N VAL A 82 -1.08 -4.86 -36.01
CA VAL A 82 -0.81 -5.95 -35.05
C VAL A 82 -1.48 -7.25 -35.49
N ASP A 83 -2.73 -7.19 -35.95
CA ASP A 83 -3.47 -8.35 -36.47
C ASP A 83 -2.77 -8.94 -37.71
N HIS A 84 -2.25 -8.09 -38.60
CA HIS A 84 -1.51 -8.53 -39.79
C HIS A 84 -0.24 -9.28 -39.42
N GLN A 85 0.58 -8.71 -38.54
CA GLN A 85 1.81 -9.35 -38.06
C GLN A 85 1.52 -10.64 -37.29
N GLN A 86 0.46 -10.67 -36.47
CA GLN A 86 0.05 -11.88 -35.77
C GLN A 86 -0.38 -12.96 -36.77
N SER A 87 -1.12 -12.60 -37.81
CA SER A 87 -1.53 -13.54 -38.86
C SER A 87 -0.33 -14.15 -39.59
N GLN A 88 0.73 -13.37 -39.85
CA GLN A 88 1.95 -13.88 -40.47
C GLN A 88 2.69 -14.86 -39.55
N ARG A 89 2.87 -14.51 -38.27
CA ARG A 89 3.49 -15.41 -37.29
C ARG A 89 2.69 -16.70 -37.08
N ASP A 90 1.37 -16.60 -37.03
CA ASP A 90 0.50 -17.77 -36.89
C ASP A 90 0.60 -18.67 -38.14
N LEU A 91 0.73 -18.10 -39.34
CA LEU A 91 0.93 -18.87 -40.58
C LEU A 91 2.27 -19.63 -40.58
N GLU A 92 3.35 -18.98 -40.16
CA GLU A 92 4.66 -19.62 -39.99
C GLU A 92 4.60 -20.74 -38.94
N LEU A 93 3.91 -20.48 -37.82
CA LEU A 93 3.74 -21.45 -36.75
C LEU A 93 2.91 -22.66 -37.18
N VAL A 94 1.86 -22.48 -38.00
CA VAL A 94 1.10 -23.59 -38.59
C VAL A 94 2.03 -24.50 -39.39
N ALA A 95 2.83 -23.92 -40.30
CA ALA A 95 3.76 -24.70 -41.12
C ALA A 95 4.80 -25.46 -40.28
N GLN A 96 5.30 -24.85 -39.19
CA GLN A 96 6.21 -25.49 -38.25
C GLN A 96 5.56 -26.65 -37.50
N LEU A 97 4.35 -26.44 -36.98
CA LEU A 97 3.60 -27.44 -36.23
C LEU A 97 3.16 -28.61 -37.12
N GLU A 98 2.78 -28.36 -38.36
CA GLU A 98 2.44 -29.42 -39.34
C GLU A 98 3.66 -30.29 -39.66
N ASN A 99 4.83 -29.67 -39.85
CA ASN A 99 6.07 -30.40 -40.07
C ASN A 99 6.45 -31.23 -38.83
N GLU A 100 6.37 -30.64 -37.63
CA GLU A 100 6.62 -31.34 -36.38
C GLU A 100 5.65 -32.51 -36.20
N LEU A 101 4.35 -32.30 -36.45
CA LEU A 101 3.32 -33.33 -36.38
C LEU A 101 3.67 -34.52 -37.27
N LEU A 102 4.02 -34.26 -38.54
CA LEU A 102 4.41 -35.30 -39.48
C LEU A 102 5.64 -36.08 -38.98
N LYS A 103 6.67 -35.38 -38.51
CA LYS A 103 7.90 -35.99 -37.98
C LYS A 103 7.63 -36.87 -36.76
N THR A 104 6.86 -36.37 -35.79
CA THR A 104 6.47 -37.07 -34.56
C THR A 104 5.58 -38.28 -34.87
N GLN A 105 4.67 -38.18 -35.84
CA GLN A 105 3.86 -39.32 -36.31
C GLN A 105 4.72 -40.41 -36.94
N ILE A 106 5.69 -40.05 -37.79
CA ILE A 106 6.64 -41.00 -38.39
C ILE A 106 7.47 -41.69 -37.30
N GLN A 107 8.01 -40.94 -36.34
CA GLN A 107 8.77 -41.50 -35.22
C GLN A 107 7.93 -42.45 -34.38
N LYS A 108 6.68 -42.09 -34.06
CA LYS A 108 5.76 -42.97 -33.34
C LYS A 108 5.51 -44.29 -34.09
N ARG A 109 5.33 -44.22 -35.42
CA ARG A 109 5.17 -45.43 -36.24
C ARG A 109 6.41 -46.31 -36.20
N LEU A 110 7.61 -45.73 -36.29
CA LEU A 110 8.87 -46.47 -36.21
C LEU A 110 9.01 -47.18 -34.85
N ILE A 111 8.77 -46.46 -33.74
CA ILE A 111 8.77 -47.04 -32.40
C ILE A 111 7.73 -48.15 -32.28
N GLY A 112 6.55 -47.96 -32.89
CA GLY A 112 5.51 -48.99 -32.98
C GLY A 112 6.02 -50.25 -33.65
N ASN A 113 6.73 -50.15 -34.77
CA ASN A 113 7.31 -51.31 -35.46
C ASN A 113 8.36 -52.02 -34.59
N GLU A 114 9.25 -51.27 -33.94
CA GLU A 114 10.25 -51.84 -33.01
C GLU A 114 9.59 -52.55 -31.82
N ILE A 115 8.48 -52.01 -31.30
CA ILE A 115 7.70 -52.67 -30.24
C ILE A 115 7.18 -54.04 -30.71
N HIS A 116 6.61 -54.12 -31.92
CA HIS A 116 6.11 -55.38 -32.47
C HIS A 116 7.23 -56.41 -32.68
N GLU A 117 8.41 -55.96 -33.13
CA GLU A 117 9.58 -56.82 -33.29
C GLU A 117 10.06 -57.39 -31.94
N ILE A 118 10.19 -56.53 -30.92
CA ILE A 118 10.57 -56.96 -29.56
C ILE A 118 9.52 -57.92 -28.97
N GLU A 119 8.23 -57.68 -29.20
CA GLU A 119 7.16 -58.57 -28.74
C GLU A 119 7.24 -59.96 -29.41
N ALA A 120 7.56 -60.01 -30.70
CA ALA A 120 7.79 -61.27 -31.42
C ALA A 120 9.01 -62.03 -30.87
N ASP A 121 10.11 -61.32 -30.61
CA ASP A 121 11.32 -61.90 -30.02
C ASP A 121 11.05 -62.46 -28.61
N ILE A 122 10.31 -61.72 -27.77
CA ILE A 122 9.91 -62.19 -26.43
C ILE A 122 9.10 -63.48 -26.55
N PHE A 123 8.09 -63.51 -27.43
CA PHE A 123 7.25 -64.70 -27.64
C PHE A 123 8.07 -65.91 -28.10
N GLN A 124 9.07 -65.70 -28.96
CA GLN A 124 9.98 -66.76 -29.39
C GLN A 124 10.85 -67.27 -28.23
N HIS A 125 11.42 -66.36 -27.42
CA HIS A 125 12.23 -66.73 -26.26
C HIS A 125 11.41 -67.47 -25.19
N GLU A 126 10.18 -67.03 -24.91
CA GLU A 126 9.25 -67.73 -24.02
C GLU A 126 8.95 -69.15 -24.51
N SER A 127 8.73 -69.31 -25.82
CA SER A 127 8.50 -70.60 -26.44
C SER A 127 9.71 -71.53 -26.31
N TYR A 128 10.93 -71.02 -26.54
CA TYR A 128 12.16 -71.79 -26.33
C TYR A 128 12.39 -72.18 -24.87
N ILE A 129 12.18 -71.24 -23.94
CA ILE A 129 12.30 -71.53 -22.50
C ILE A 129 11.31 -72.62 -22.08
N LYS A 130 10.07 -72.58 -22.60
CA LYS A 130 9.05 -73.60 -22.33
C LYS A 130 9.46 -74.97 -22.87
N GLU A 131 10.03 -75.02 -24.07
CA GLU A 131 10.50 -76.25 -24.68
C GLU A 131 11.72 -76.83 -23.95
N ILE A 132 12.71 -76.00 -23.60
CA ILE A 132 13.86 -76.42 -22.79
C ILE A 132 13.40 -76.92 -21.41
N SER A 133 12.43 -76.24 -20.79
CA SER A 133 11.86 -76.69 -19.50
C SER A 133 11.17 -78.05 -19.63
N ARG A 134 10.50 -78.32 -20.75
CA ARG A 134 9.93 -79.64 -21.06
C ARG A 134 11.01 -80.71 -21.18
N GLN A 135 12.12 -80.41 -21.86
CA GLN A 135 13.25 -81.33 -22.03
C GLN A 135 13.94 -81.65 -20.69
N ILE A 136 14.16 -80.63 -19.84
CA ILE A 136 14.69 -80.82 -18.48
C ILE A 136 13.75 -81.70 -17.64
N ALA A 137 12.43 -81.50 -17.73
CA ALA A 137 11.44 -82.31 -17.00
C ALA A 137 11.42 -83.78 -17.47
N LEU A 138 11.64 -84.03 -18.76
CA LEU A 138 11.76 -85.38 -19.32
C LEU A 138 13.06 -86.07 -18.90
N ALA A 139 14.18 -85.34 -18.88
CA ALA A 139 15.47 -85.86 -18.41
C ALA A 139 15.52 -86.13 -16.89
N SER A 140 14.61 -85.52 -16.13
CA SER A 140 14.50 -85.69 -14.67
C SER A 140 13.56 -86.82 -14.25
N GLN A 141 12.91 -87.54 -15.18
CA GLN A 141 12.10 -88.72 -14.85
C GLN A 141 12.99 -89.95 -14.61
N PRO A 142 12.83 -90.69 -13.49
CA PRO A 142 13.50 -91.97 -13.34
C PRO A 142 12.84 -93.01 -14.25
N GLU A 143 13.62 -93.63 -15.13
CA GLU A 143 13.22 -94.86 -15.83
C GLU A 143 12.90 -95.96 -14.81
N SER A 144 11.62 -96.23 -14.58
CA SER A 144 11.17 -97.54 -14.10
C SER A 144 10.82 -98.37 -15.32
N THR A 145 11.76 -99.20 -15.76
CA THR A 145 11.54 -100.25 -16.75
C THR A 145 10.51 -101.26 -16.23
N GLN A 146 9.46 -101.54 -17.01
CA GLN A 146 8.87 -102.89 -17.08
C GLN A 146 8.13 -103.09 -18.41
N HIS A 147 8.65 -104.04 -19.20
CA HIS A 147 8.03 -104.58 -20.40
C HIS A 147 6.85 -105.49 -20.04
N THR A 148 5.77 -105.45 -20.84
CA THR A 148 4.99 -106.66 -21.14
C THR A 148 4.28 -106.51 -22.50
N HIS A 149 4.44 -107.54 -23.34
CA HIS A 149 3.86 -107.67 -24.67
C HIS A 149 2.41 -108.17 -24.61
N THR A 150 1.55 -107.67 -25.49
CA THR A 150 0.44 -108.45 -26.10
C THR A 150 -0.01 -107.81 -27.42
N HIS A 151 -0.35 -108.64 -28.40
CA HIS A 151 -0.71 -108.33 -29.80
C HIS A 151 -2.05 -109.07 -30.11
N PRO A 152 -2.67 -108.92 -31.30
CA PRO A 152 -3.54 -107.87 -31.86
C PRO A 152 -5.05 -108.27 -31.91
N GLU A 153 -5.97 -107.37 -32.30
CA GLU A 153 -7.09 -107.67 -33.26
C GLU A 153 -8.03 -106.48 -33.60
N SER A 154 -8.48 -106.50 -34.87
CA SER A 154 -9.73 -106.00 -35.48
C SER A 154 -10.05 -104.50 -35.69
N THR A 155 -9.75 -104.04 -36.92
CA THR A 155 -10.59 -103.35 -37.95
C THR A 155 -11.86 -102.49 -37.67
N GLN A 156 -11.86 -101.31 -38.34
CA GLN A 156 -12.89 -100.65 -39.21
C GLN A 156 -13.59 -99.31 -38.80
N HIS A 157 -13.60 -98.37 -39.77
CA HIS A 157 -14.09 -96.96 -39.79
C HIS A 157 -15.59 -96.76 -39.54
N THR A 158 -15.99 -95.56 -39.12
CA THR A 158 -17.26 -94.98 -39.56
C THR A 158 -17.04 -93.52 -39.97
N HIS A 159 -17.56 -93.19 -41.15
CA HIS A 159 -17.65 -91.83 -41.68
C HIS A 159 -18.72 -91.02 -40.94
N THR A 160 -18.46 -89.73 -40.69
CA THR A 160 -19.50 -88.69 -40.70
C THR A 160 -18.88 -87.32 -41.02
N HIS A 161 -19.48 -86.61 -41.97
CA HIS A 161 -19.31 -85.19 -42.33
C HIS A 161 -20.66 -84.49 -41.98
N PRO A 162 -20.82 -83.16 -42.10
CA PRO A 162 -20.17 -82.00 -41.48
C PRO A 162 -21.18 -81.13 -40.66
N GLU A 163 -20.74 -80.06 -39.99
CA GLU A 163 -21.53 -78.83 -39.73
C GLU A 163 -20.55 -77.71 -39.30
N SER A 164 -20.20 -76.78 -40.19
CA SER A 164 -20.82 -75.46 -40.37
C SER A 164 -20.80 -74.57 -39.11
N THR A 165 -19.91 -73.58 -39.09
CA THR A 165 -20.36 -72.20 -38.87
C THR A 165 -19.39 -71.21 -39.52
N GLN A 166 -19.90 -70.64 -40.61
CA GLN A 166 -19.59 -69.37 -41.26
C GLN A 166 -18.48 -68.51 -40.64
N HIS A 167 -17.41 -68.30 -41.40
CA HIS A 167 -16.80 -66.98 -41.46
C HIS A 167 -16.79 -66.47 -42.91
N THR A 168 -17.55 -65.37 -43.12
CA THR A 168 -17.95 -64.71 -44.38
C THR A 168 -16.84 -63.81 -44.94
N HIS A 169 -16.64 -63.84 -46.27
CA HIS A 169 -15.82 -62.90 -47.03
C HIS A 169 -16.59 -61.66 -47.48
N THR A 170 -15.90 -60.51 -47.58
CA THR A 170 -16.15 -59.54 -48.67
C THR A 170 -14.83 -58.90 -49.10
N HIS A 171 -14.70 -58.73 -50.42
CA HIS A 171 -13.51 -58.52 -51.24
C HIS A 171 -13.25 -57.00 -51.52
N PRO A 172 -12.25 -56.60 -52.34
CA PRO A 172 -11.50 -55.33 -52.22
C PRO A 172 -11.87 -54.34 -53.34
N GLU A 173 -11.25 -53.15 -53.38
CA GLU A 173 -10.96 -52.48 -54.65
C GLU A 173 -9.84 -51.42 -54.56
N SER A 174 -8.75 -51.73 -55.27
CA SER A 174 -7.95 -50.97 -56.24
C SER A 174 -7.22 -49.63 -55.92
N THR A 175 -5.89 -49.74 -56.07
CA THR A 175 -4.95 -48.93 -56.88
C THR A 175 -4.63 -47.48 -56.50
N GLN A 176 -3.34 -47.18 -56.25
CA GLN A 176 -2.39 -46.82 -57.32
C GLN A 176 -0.93 -46.84 -56.83
N ASN A 177 -0.05 -47.38 -57.68
CA ASN A 177 1.39 -47.43 -57.50
C ASN A 177 2.04 -46.05 -57.72
N THR A 178 3.08 -45.76 -56.94
CA THR A 178 4.25 -45.06 -57.46
C THR A 178 5.51 -45.72 -56.87
N HIS A 179 6.19 -46.52 -57.70
CA HIS A 179 7.52 -47.04 -57.38
C HIS A 179 8.56 -45.94 -57.60
N THR A 180 9.45 -45.76 -56.62
CA THR A 180 10.79 -45.21 -56.86
C THR A 180 11.78 -46.00 -55.98
N HIS A 181 12.73 -46.68 -56.62
CA HIS A 181 13.94 -47.21 -55.99
C HIS A 181 14.98 -46.08 -55.91
N PRO A 182 15.93 -46.09 -54.95
CA PRO A 182 17.18 -46.82 -55.23
C PRO A 182 17.83 -47.56 -54.04
N GLU A 183 18.56 -48.60 -54.45
CA GLU A 183 19.91 -49.02 -54.02
C GLU A 183 20.23 -49.44 -52.57
N SER A 184 20.41 -50.77 -52.45
CA SER A 184 21.62 -51.47 -51.98
C SER A 184 22.61 -50.68 -51.11
N ASN A 185 22.81 -51.16 -49.87
CA ASN A 185 24.15 -51.31 -49.31
C ASN A 185 24.21 -52.46 -48.28
N GLN A 186 24.92 -53.51 -48.71
CA GLN A 186 25.91 -54.31 -48.00
C GLN A 186 25.68 -54.73 -46.54
N HIS A 187 25.68 -56.06 -46.39
CA HIS A 187 25.80 -56.83 -45.16
C HIS A 187 26.95 -56.44 -44.24
N THR A 188 26.74 -56.61 -42.94
CA THR A 188 27.79 -57.08 -42.02
C THR A 188 27.15 -58.01 -40.98
N HIS A 189 27.03 -59.30 -41.31
CA HIS A 189 26.78 -60.32 -40.28
C HIS A 189 28.11 -60.70 -39.66
N THR A 190 28.35 -60.24 -38.44
CA THR A 190 29.40 -60.73 -37.56
C THR A 190 28.91 -62.07 -37.00
N HIS A 191 29.35 -63.18 -37.60
CA HIS A 191 29.25 -64.49 -36.97
C HIS A 191 30.33 -64.60 -35.91
N SER A 192 29.92 -64.63 -34.64
CA SER A 192 30.79 -65.02 -33.53
C SER A 192 31.07 -66.52 -33.59
N THR A 193 32.35 -66.81 -33.81
CA THR A 193 33.02 -68.10 -33.67
C THR A 193 32.96 -68.57 -32.22
N ALA A 194 32.39 -69.75 -31.99
CA ALA A 194 32.68 -70.56 -30.80
C ALA A 194 33.43 -71.80 -31.28
N HIS A 195 34.74 -71.81 -31.06
CA HIS A 195 35.55 -73.03 -31.09
C HIS A 195 35.20 -73.87 -29.86
N HIS A 196 34.93 -75.16 -30.03
CA HIS A 196 35.58 -76.18 -29.19
C HIS A 196 35.63 -77.55 -29.88
N LEU A 197 36.63 -78.30 -29.42
CA LEU A 197 37.35 -79.39 -30.08
C LEU A 197 36.68 -80.78 -29.99
N ASN A 198 37.06 -81.59 -31.00
CA ASN A 198 37.30 -83.03 -31.02
C ASN A 198 36.21 -84.03 -30.59
N ALA A 199 35.85 -84.84 -31.58
CA ALA A 199 35.31 -86.17 -31.47
C ALA A 199 36.42 -87.21 -31.21
N ASN A 200 36.26 -88.01 -30.16
CA ASN A 200 36.51 -89.47 -30.09
C ASN A 200 36.52 -89.88 -28.61
N HIS A 201 35.57 -90.71 -28.17
CA HIS A 201 35.84 -92.09 -27.70
C HIS A 201 34.55 -92.76 -27.17
N ASN A 202 34.27 -93.93 -27.73
CA ASN A 202 33.62 -95.13 -27.19
C ASN A 202 32.81 -95.06 -25.88
N GLN A 203 31.50 -95.32 -26.02
CA GLN A 203 30.78 -96.46 -25.44
C GLN A 203 31.21 -96.93 -24.03
N THR A 204 30.55 -96.40 -22.98
CA THR A 204 29.94 -97.13 -21.84
C THR A 204 29.31 -96.14 -20.83
N ASP A 205 28.26 -96.61 -20.16
CA ASP A 205 27.62 -96.08 -18.94
C ASP A 205 26.64 -94.87 -19.02
N THR A 206 25.37 -95.23 -19.17
CA THR A 206 24.16 -94.43 -19.42
C THR A 206 23.62 -93.59 -18.25
N VAL A 207 24.36 -93.40 -17.15
CA VAL A 207 23.83 -92.69 -15.96
C VAL A 207 24.51 -91.33 -15.71
N HIS A 208 25.76 -91.13 -16.15
CA HIS A 208 26.47 -89.86 -15.97
C HIS A 208 26.23 -88.84 -17.10
N HIS A 209 25.68 -89.26 -18.24
CA HIS A 209 25.43 -88.39 -19.40
C HIS A 209 24.20 -87.48 -19.20
N HIS A 210 23.16 -87.98 -18.52
CA HIS A 210 21.92 -87.22 -18.28
C HIS A 210 22.10 -86.02 -17.34
N VAL A 211 23.04 -86.09 -16.39
CA VAL A 211 23.28 -85.00 -15.42
C VAL A 211 23.97 -83.80 -16.11
N HIS A 212 24.98 -84.05 -16.94
CA HIS A 212 25.66 -82.98 -17.70
C HIS A 212 24.78 -82.35 -18.79
N GLU A 213 23.88 -83.11 -19.40
CA GLU A 213 22.91 -82.60 -20.37
C GLU A 213 21.86 -81.70 -19.68
N SER A 214 21.36 -82.12 -18.51
CA SER A 214 20.43 -81.31 -17.71
C SER A 214 21.05 -80.01 -17.20
N GLU A 215 22.31 -80.02 -16.75
CA GLU A 215 23.03 -78.82 -16.29
C GLU A 215 23.26 -77.81 -17.43
N SER A 216 23.59 -78.30 -18.63
CA SER A 216 23.74 -77.49 -19.84
C SER A 216 22.42 -76.83 -20.28
N LEU A 217 21.32 -77.60 -20.27
CA LEU A 217 19.98 -77.08 -20.55
C LEU A 217 19.51 -76.04 -19.52
N GLU A 218 19.83 -76.24 -18.24
CA GLU A 218 19.50 -75.26 -17.19
C GLU A 218 20.32 -73.97 -17.36
N PHE A 219 21.60 -74.06 -17.74
CA PHE A 219 22.42 -72.88 -18.11
C PHE A 219 21.84 -72.11 -19.31
N GLN A 220 21.39 -72.82 -20.34
CA GLN A 220 20.77 -72.24 -21.53
C GLN A 220 19.44 -71.54 -21.19
N LYS A 221 18.59 -72.18 -20.37
CA LYS A 221 17.35 -71.61 -19.85
C LYS A 221 17.58 -70.35 -19.02
N ASN A 222 18.59 -70.35 -18.14
CA ASN A 222 18.95 -69.19 -17.34
C ASN A 222 19.44 -68.03 -18.21
N THR A 223 20.24 -68.32 -19.25
CA THR A 223 20.71 -67.32 -20.21
C THR A 223 19.55 -66.70 -20.99
N LEU A 224 18.64 -67.51 -21.54
CA LEU A 224 17.45 -67.03 -22.24
C LEU A 224 16.52 -66.23 -21.31
N SER A 225 16.37 -66.66 -20.05
CA SER A 225 15.56 -65.93 -19.05
C SER A 225 16.13 -64.55 -18.74
N GLN A 226 17.46 -64.42 -18.70
CA GLN A 226 18.12 -63.12 -18.53
C GLN A 226 17.93 -62.21 -19.76
N GLN A 227 18.04 -62.76 -20.97
CA GLN A 227 17.79 -62.02 -22.22
C GLN A 227 16.33 -61.57 -22.32
N LEU A 228 15.37 -62.42 -21.93
CA LEU A 228 13.95 -62.09 -21.87
C LEU A 228 13.70 -60.89 -20.94
N LYS A 229 14.29 -60.90 -19.74
CA LYS A 229 14.19 -59.76 -18.81
C LYS A 229 14.76 -58.45 -19.40
N GLN A 230 15.80 -58.52 -20.22
CA GLN A 230 16.36 -57.35 -20.93
C GLN A 230 15.42 -56.86 -22.04
N LEU A 231 14.84 -57.78 -22.82
CA LEU A 231 13.84 -57.46 -23.85
C LEU A 231 12.58 -56.84 -23.24
N GLU A 232 12.06 -57.38 -22.14
CA GLU A 232 10.93 -56.81 -21.40
C GLU A 232 11.21 -55.38 -20.91
N GLY A 233 12.43 -55.13 -20.39
CA GLY A 233 12.88 -53.79 -20.00
C GLY A 233 12.92 -52.82 -21.18
N THR A 234 13.42 -53.29 -22.33
CA THR A 234 13.49 -52.50 -23.57
C THR A 234 12.09 -52.19 -24.11
N LEU A 235 11.19 -53.18 -24.12
CA LEU A 235 9.79 -53.04 -24.50
C LEU A 235 9.08 -51.98 -23.65
N ARG A 236 9.28 -52.02 -22.33
CA ARG A 236 8.71 -51.03 -21.40
C ARG A 236 9.18 -49.60 -21.74
N ASN A 237 10.47 -49.42 -22.01
CA ASN A 237 11.02 -48.11 -22.38
C ASN A 237 10.47 -47.61 -23.73
N LYS A 238 10.38 -48.48 -24.74
CA LYS A 238 9.79 -48.13 -26.04
C LYS A 238 8.31 -47.77 -25.93
N ARG A 239 7.54 -48.47 -25.08
CA ARG A 239 6.14 -48.13 -24.80
C ARG A 239 5.98 -46.75 -24.14
N ILE A 240 6.87 -46.39 -23.20
CA ILE A 240 6.88 -45.04 -22.60
C ILE A 240 7.17 -43.99 -23.68
N LEU A 241 8.18 -44.21 -24.51
CA LEU A 241 8.53 -43.29 -25.61
C LEU A 241 7.37 -43.14 -26.61
N ALA A 242 6.66 -44.22 -26.96
CA ALA A 242 5.48 -44.17 -27.81
C ALA A 242 4.34 -43.35 -27.18
N GLN A 243 4.14 -43.45 -25.86
CA GLN A 243 3.17 -42.64 -25.12
C GLN A 243 3.56 -41.15 -25.09
N GLU A 244 4.84 -40.82 -24.94
CA GLU A 244 5.34 -39.45 -25.01
C GLU A 244 5.11 -38.83 -26.39
N GLN A 245 5.41 -39.57 -27.46
CA GLN A 245 5.14 -39.13 -28.83
C GLN A 245 3.63 -38.92 -29.06
N GLN A 246 2.78 -39.79 -28.51
CA GLN A 246 1.33 -39.63 -28.60
C GLN A 246 0.85 -38.34 -27.90
N LYS A 247 1.35 -38.04 -26.69
CA LYS A 247 1.01 -36.78 -26.01
C LYS A 247 1.45 -35.56 -26.81
N ARG A 248 2.63 -35.62 -27.44
CA ARG A 248 3.12 -34.52 -28.29
C ARG A 248 2.25 -34.34 -29.54
N ILE A 249 1.80 -35.42 -30.17
CA ILE A 249 0.84 -35.38 -31.28
C ILE A 249 -0.46 -34.69 -30.84
N GLU A 250 -1.00 -35.07 -29.68
CA GLU A 250 -2.24 -34.48 -29.14
C GLU A 250 -2.07 -32.99 -28.85
N GLU A 251 -0.94 -32.58 -28.25
CA GLU A 251 -0.64 -31.17 -27.98
C GLU A 251 -0.57 -30.34 -29.28
N ILE A 252 0.20 -30.82 -30.27
CA ILE A 252 0.33 -30.14 -31.56
C ILE A 252 -1.03 -30.06 -32.27
N THR A 253 -1.80 -31.16 -32.25
CA THR A 253 -3.14 -31.22 -32.84
C THR A 253 -4.09 -30.23 -32.17
N SER A 254 -4.06 -30.12 -30.84
CA SER A 254 -4.85 -29.15 -30.09
C SER A 254 -4.51 -27.71 -30.48
N ARG A 255 -3.22 -27.37 -30.60
CA ARG A 255 -2.79 -26.03 -31.03
C ARG A 255 -3.27 -25.70 -32.44
N LEU A 256 -3.17 -26.65 -33.37
CA LEU A 256 -3.58 -26.48 -34.77
C LEU A 256 -5.11 -26.38 -34.95
N THR A 257 -5.88 -27.17 -34.19
CA THR A 257 -7.33 -27.32 -34.40
C THR A 257 -8.19 -26.44 -33.49
N LEU A 258 -7.65 -25.97 -32.37
CA LEU A 258 -8.38 -25.18 -31.38
C LEU A 258 -7.79 -23.77 -31.22
N GLU A 259 -6.53 -23.67 -30.77
CA GLU A 259 -5.96 -22.38 -30.37
C GLU A 259 -5.76 -21.41 -31.54
N LEU A 260 -5.18 -21.87 -32.64
CA LEU A 260 -4.90 -21.02 -33.81
C LEU A 260 -6.17 -20.58 -34.54
N PRO A 261 -7.16 -21.47 -34.79
CA PRO A 261 -8.45 -21.07 -35.34
C PRO A 261 -9.20 -20.07 -34.46
N GLU A 262 -9.16 -20.23 -33.13
CA GLU A 262 -9.80 -19.28 -32.21
C GLU A 262 -9.12 -17.90 -32.27
N LYS A 263 -7.79 -17.84 -32.32
CA LYS A 263 -7.05 -16.58 -32.56
C LYS A 263 -7.45 -15.92 -33.87
N GLN A 264 -7.63 -16.70 -34.94
CA GLN A 264 -8.12 -16.19 -36.23
C GLN A 264 -9.54 -15.64 -36.14
N ARG A 265 -10.43 -16.33 -35.42
CA ARG A 265 -11.81 -15.86 -35.18
C ARG A 265 -11.82 -14.51 -34.48
N GLN A 266 -11.04 -14.37 -33.41
CA GLN A 266 -10.92 -13.10 -32.68
C GLN A 266 -10.40 -11.96 -33.57
N ARG A 267 -9.43 -12.22 -34.46
CA ARG A 267 -8.99 -11.23 -35.46
C ARG A 267 -10.11 -10.83 -36.42
N ASN A 268 -10.89 -11.79 -36.90
CA ASN A 268 -12.01 -11.53 -37.80
C ASN A 268 -13.09 -10.68 -37.12
N ASP A 269 -13.41 -10.95 -35.85
CA ASP A 269 -14.35 -10.15 -35.08
C ASP A 269 -13.87 -8.70 -34.90
N ARG A 270 -12.58 -8.51 -34.56
CA ARG A 270 -11.96 -7.18 -34.50
C ARG A 270 -11.99 -6.47 -35.86
N ALA A 271 -11.67 -7.17 -36.95
CA ALA A 271 -11.72 -6.62 -38.31
C ALA A 271 -13.14 -6.19 -38.72
N LYS A 272 -14.16 -6.98 -38.38
CA LYS A 272 -15.57 -6.63 -38.60
C LYS A 272 -15.96 -5.39 -37.81
N ALA A 273 -15.57 -5.30 -36.55
CA ALA A 273 -15.84 -4.14 -35.71
C ALA A 273 -15.18 -2.86 -36.27
N ARG A 274 -13.92 -2.94 -36.74
CA ARG A 274 -13.25 -1.82 -37.42
C ARG A 274 -13.98 -1.40 -38.70
N THR A 275 -14.41 -2.36 -39.52
CA THR A 275 -15.14 -2.08 -40.77
C THR A 275 -16.47 -1.39 -40.50
N THR A 276 -17.18 -1.81 -39.44
CA THR A 276 -18.43 -1.18 -39.02
C THR A 276 -18.21 0.28 -38.63
N ARG A 277 -17.17 0.56 -37.83
CA ARG A 277 -16.80 1.95 -37.45
C ARG A 277 -16.38 2.79 -38.65
N GLU A 278 -15.67 2.19 -39.61
CA GLU A 278 -15.25 2.89 -40.83
C GLU A 278 -16.45 3.24 -41.73
N GLN A 279 -17.40 2.32 -41.87
CA GLN A 279 -18.66 2.59 -42.58
C GLN A 279 -19.45 3.73 -41.92
N ALA A 280 -19.56 3.72 -40.60
CA ALA A 280 -20.21 4.81 -39.86
C ALA A 280 -19.56 6.17 -40.13
N ARG A 281 -18.24 6.24 -40.32
CA ARG A 281 -17.54 7.48 -40.70
C ARG A 281 -17.83 7.91 -42.14
N ILE A 282 -17.87 6.96 -43.08
CA ILE A 282 -18.14 7.24 -44.50
C ILE A 282 -19.55 7.82 -44.69
N TYR A 283 -20.53 7.31 -43.95
CA TYR A 283 -21.93 7.76 -44.04
C TYR A 283 -22.28 8.88 -43.05
N ASP A 284 -21.29 9.44 -42.35
CA ASP A 284 -21.47 10.49 -41.33
C ASP A 284 -22.56 10.14 -40.29
N GLU A 285 -22.56 8.89 -39.84
CA GLU A 285 -23.48 8.41 -38.82
C GLU A 285 -23.14 8.99 -37.43
N ALA A 286 -24.02 8.79 -36.45
CA ALA A 286 -23.81 9.23 -35.09
C ALA A 286 -22.45 8.77 -34.51
N THR A 287 -21.81 9.64 -33.71
CA THR A 287 -20.48 9.40 -33.12
C THR A 287 -20.40 8.09 -32.32
N GLU A 288 -21.51 7.64 -31.73
CA GLU A 288 -21.60 6.35 -31.02
C GLU A 288 -21.23 5.15 -31.92
N ASN A 289 -21.54 5.22 -33.22
CA ASN A 289 -21.24 4.17 -34.19
C ASN A 289 -19.80 4.27 -34.74
N GLN A 290 -19.19 5.46 -34.67
CA GLN A 290 -17.83 5.71 -35.16
C GLN A 290 -16.75 5.33 -34.14
N LEU A 291 -17.12 5.15 -32.87
CA LEU A 291 -16.24 4.83 -31.74
C LEU A 291 -16.47 3.41 -31.21
N SER A 292 -15.46 2.85 -30.56
CA SER A 292 -15.69 1.64 -29.76
C SER A 292 -16.49 1.98 -28.49
N PRO A 293 -17.30 1.05 -27.95
CA PRO A 293 -18.08 1.29 -26.73
C PRO A 293 -17.27 1.84 -25.53
N PRO A 294 -16.05 1.36 -25.21
CA PRO A 294 -15.26 1.97 -24.14
C PRO A 294 -14.85 3.41 -24.48
N ASN A 295 -14.41 3.68 -25.72
CA ASN A 295 -13.97 5.01 -26.11
C ASN A 295 -15.12 6.02 -26.18
N PHE A 296 -16.32 5.59 -26.58
CA PHE A 296 -17.53 6.41 -26.55
C PHE A 296 -17.90 6.81 -25.12
N ARG A 297 -17.86 5.86 -24.16
CA ARG A 297 -18.09 6.16 -22.74
C ARG A 297 -17.04 7.12 -22.18
N SER A 298 -15.76 6.93 -22.54
CA SER A 298 -14.69 7.85 -22.14
C SER A 298 -14.87 9.26 -22.74
N LEU A 299 -15.36 9.37 -23.98
CA LEU A 299 -15.71 10.65 -24.60
C LEU A 299 -16.87 11.31 -23.84
N GLN A 300 -17.95 10.59 -23.57
CA GLN A 300 -19.10 11.11 -22.83
C GLN A 300 -18.67 11.65 -21.46
N GLN A 301 -17.85 10.89 -20.72
CA GLN A 301 -17.31 11.35 -19.43
C GLN A 301 -16.44 12.60 -19.59
N SER A 302 -15.56 12.63 -20.60
CA SER A 302 -14.70 13.80 -20.85
C SER A 302 -15.50 15.06 -21.18
N ILE A 303 -16.61 14.92 -21.90
CA ILE A 303 -17.53 16.03 -22.20
C ILE A 303 -18.21 16.53 -20.92
N VAL A 304 -18.73 15.61 -20.09
CA VAL A 304 -19.35 15.96 -18.80
C VAL A 304 -18.34 16.68 -17.90
N ASP A 305 -17.15 16.13 -17.71
CA ASP A 305 -16.10 16.73 -16.89
C ASP A 305 -15.69 18.12 -17.40
N SER A 306 -15.63 18.29 -18.72
CA SER A 306 -15.33 19.59 -19.34
C SER A 306 -16.46 20.60 -19.10
N HIS A 307 -17.71 20.18 -19.24
CA HIS A 307 -18.89 21.03 -19.00
C HIS A 307 -18.99 21.46 -17.53
N GLU A 308 -18.69 20.57 -16.58
CA GLU A 308 -18.64 20.90 -15.15
C GLU A 308 -17.54 21.93 -14.84
N LYS A 309 -16.35 21.79 -15.44
CA LYS A 309 -15.27 22.77 -15.30
C LYS A 309 -15.67 24.14 -15.83
N LEU A 310 -16.32 24.18 -17.00
CA LEU A 310 -16.81 25.44 -17.58
C LEU A 310 -17.90 26.08 -16.72
N GLN A 311 -18.83 25.29 -16.17
CA GLN A 311 -19.84 25.78 -15.22
C GLN A 311 -19.22 26.34 -13.96
N LYS A 312 -18.23 25.66 -13.38
CA LYS A 312 -17.51 26.17 -12.21
C LYS A 312 -16.83 27.51 -12.50
N MET A 313 -16.22 27.65 -13.69
CA MET A 313 -15.61 28.90 -14.12
C MET A 313 -16.64 30.01 -14.29
N GLU A 314 -17.78 29.73 -14.94
CA GLU A 314 -18.89 30.69 -15.06
C GLU A 314 -19.37 31.15 -13.69
N HIS A 315 -19.57 30.23 -12.75
CA HIS A 315 -20.02 30.56 -11.40
C HIS A 315 -19.02 31.46 -10.66
N GLN A 316 -17.72 31.19 -10.79
CA GLN A 316 -16.66 32.03 -10.23
C GLN A 316 -16.65 33.43 -10.84
N LEU A 317 -16.87 33.54 -12.16
CA LEU A 317 -16.92 34.84 -12.84
C LEU A 317 -18.17 35.63 -12.43
N VAL A 318 -19.34 34.98 -12.33
CA VAL A 318 -20.59 35.59 -11.83
C VAL A 318 -20.41 36.06 -10.38
N GLN A 319 -19.81 35.23 -9.52
CA GLN A 319 -19.55 35.59 -8.13
C GLN A 319 -18.64 36.81 -8.04
N LYS A 320 -17.49 36.79 -8.75
CA LYS A 320 -16.55 37.91 -8.77
C LYS A 320 -17.21 39.20 -9.28
N ALA A 321 -17.99 39.11 -10.36
CA ALA A 321 -18.71 40.26 -10.88
C ALA A 321 -19.75 40.80 -9.88
N THR A 322 -20.43 39.91 -9.16
CA THR A 322 -21.42 40.28 -8.13
C THR A 322 -20.75 41.00 -6.96
N GLU A 323 -19.62 40.48 -6.46
CA GLU A 323 -18.85 41.08 -5.38
C GLU A 323 -18.28 42.46 -5.75
N MET A 324 -17.81 42.62 -7.00
CA MET A 324 -17.22 43.87 -7.48
C MET A 324 -18.25 44.90 -7.97
N SER A 325 -19.49 44.47 -8.27
CA SER A 325 -20.50 45.28 -8.95
C SER A 325 -20.73 46.65 -8.32
N TYR A 326 -20.91 46.68 -6.99
CA TYR A 326 -21.21 47.93 -6.27
C TYR A 326 -20.02 48.91 -6.28
N GLN A 327 -18.81 48.40 -6.02
CA GLN A 327 -17.59 49.21 -6.03
C GLN A 327 -17.31 49.78 -7.43
N THR A 328 -17.48 48.95 -8.46
CA THR A 328 -17.30 49.39 -9.85
C THR A 328 -18.32 50.47 -10.20
N PHE A 329 -19.60 50.29 -9.83
CA PHE A 329 -20.63 51.31 -10.02
C PHE A 329 -20.25 52.66 -9.38
N LEU A 330 -19.85 52.67 -8.11
CA LEU A 330 -19.43 53.90 -7.44
C LEU A 330 -18.21 54.55 -8.09
N THR A 331 -17.25 53.75 -8.57
CA THR A 331 -16.04 54.27 -9.22
C THR A 331 -16.33 54.84 -10.62
N ARG A 332 -17.25 54.23 -11.37
CA ARG A 332 -17.58 54.62 -12.75
C ARG A 332 -18.57 55.78 -12.83
N LEU A 333 -19.40 55.98 -11.81
CA LEU A 333 -20.42 57.02 -11.82
C LEU A 333 -19.85 58.46 -11.89
N PRO A 334 -18.87 58.89 -11.05
CA PRO A 334 -18.33 60.24 -11.06
C PRO A 334 -17.87 60.78 -12.42
N PRO A 335 -17.02 60.07 -13.20
CA PRO A 335 -16.57 60.57 -14.50
C PRO A 335 -17.71 60.68 -15.52
N LEU A 336 -18.78 59.89 -15.37
CA LEU A 336 -19.91 59.87 -16.29
C LEU A 336 -20.99 60.93 -15.97
N LEU A 337 -21.03 61.46 -14.74
CA LEU A 337 -22.05 62.44 -14.30
C LEU A 337 -22.20 63.64 -15.24
N GLN A 338 -21.10 64.11 -15.86
CA GLN A 338 -21.14 65.26 -16.77
C GLN A 338 -21.96 64.97 -18.03
N SER A 339 -21.85 63.74 -18.56
CA SER A 339 -22.52 63.30 -19.79
C SER A 339 -24.00 62.98 -19.62
N LEU A 340 -24.48 62.80 -18.38
CA LEU A 340 -25.87 62.48 -18.10
C LEU A 340 -26.79 63.69 -18.26
N THR A 341 -28.01 63.43 -18.71
CA THR A 341 -29.12 64.41 -18.84
C THR A 341 -29.79 64.68 -17.49
N LEU A 342 -29.00 65.01 -16.47
CA LEU A 342 -29.46 65.38 -15.13
C LEU A 342 -29.33 66.89 -14.92
N ASN A 343 -30.20 67.46 -14.08
CA ASN A 343 -30.10 68.87 -13.72
C ASN A 343 -28.91 69.10 -12.75
N TYR A 344 -28.55 70.37 -12.55
CA TYR A 344 -27.40 70.72 -11.71
C TYR A 344 -27.56 70.24 -10.26
N GLN A 345 -28.75 70.38 -9.68
CA GLN A 345 -29.02 69.97 -8.29
C GLN A 345 -28.93 68.45 -8.11
N GLU A 346 -29.41 67.67 -9.09
CA GLU A 346 -29.29 66.21 -9.12
C GLU A 346 -27.84 65.76 -9.20
N LYS A 347 -27.03 66.42 -10.05
CA LYS A 347 -25.59 66.12 -10.17
C LYS A 347 -24.84 66.41 -8.87
N GLU A 348 -25.09 67.54 -8.22
CA GLU A 348 -24.46 67.86 -6.94
C GLU A 348 -24.92 66.94 -5.80
N ALA A 349 -26.20 66.59 -5.76
CA ALA A 349 -26.72 65.61 -4.81
C ALA A 349 -26.04 64.24 -4.98
N LEU A 350 -25.90 63.74 -6.22
CA LEU A 350 -25.20 62.48 -6.48
C LEU A 350 -23.72 62.54 -6.09
N LYS A 351 -23.01 63.65 -6.36
CA LYS A 351 -21.61 63.82 -5.92
C LYS A 351 -21.48 63.71 -4.40
N GLN A 352 -22.38 64.37 -3.66
CA GLN A 352 -22.37 64.32 -2.20
C GLN A 352 -22.64 62.90 -1.68
N ILE A 353 -23.60 62.20 -2.27
CA ILE A 353 -23.90 60.81 -1.92
C ILE A 353 -22.69 59.91 -2.20
N ILE A 354 -22.10 59.99 -3.40
CA ILE A 354 -20.94 59.18 -3.78
C ILE A 354 -19.78 59.41 -2.81
N SER A 355 -19.45 60.67 -2.50
CA SER A 355 -18.39 61.00 -1.55
C SER A 355 -18.63 60.39 -0.17
N ASN A 356 -19.87 60.45 0.34
CA ASN A 356 -20.23 59.82 1.60
C ASN A 356 -20.10 58.29 1.54
N MET A 357 -20.50 57.67 0.42
CA MET A 357 -20.42 56.22 0.24
C MET A 357 -19.00 55.70 0.02
N GLU A 358 -18.14 56.45 -0.67
CA GLU A 358 -16.71 56.13 -0.79
C GLU A 358 -16.02 56.19 0.57
N ASN A 359 -16.28 57.24 1.35
CA ASN A 359 -15.77 57.36 2.72
C ASN A 359 -16.32 56.26 3.63
N TYR A 360 -17.58 55.85 3.45
CA TYR A 360 -18.18 54.72 4.17
C TYR A 360 -17.39 53.42 3.89
N LEU A 361 -17.09 53.12 2.63
CA LEU A 361 -16.35 51.91 2.24
C LEU A 361 -14.89 51.91 2.73
N LEU A 362 -14.23 53.07 2.70
CA LEU A 362 -12.89 53.24 3.27
C LEU A 362 -12.90 53.01 4.78
N THR A 363 -13.89 53.59 5.49
CA THR A 363 -14.07 53.42 6.94
C THR A 363 -14.35 51.96 7.28
N GLN A 364 -15.17 51.27 6.48
CA GLN A 364 -15.48 49.85 6.65
C GLN A 364 -14.22 48.97 6.50
N THR A 365 -13.38 49.25 5.49
CA THR A 365 -12.12 48.53 5.25
C THR A 365 -11.16 48.69 6.44
N GLU A 366 -10.98 49.92 6.93
CA GLU A 366 -10.14 50.17 8.10
C GLU A 366 -10.71 49.51 9.36
N LYS A 367 -12.04 49.51 9.55
CA LYS A 367 -12.70 48.83 10.68
C LYS A 367 -12.38 47.33 10.69
N TYR A 368 -12.50 46.64 9.55
CA TYR A 368 -12.18 45.22 9.46
C TYR A 368 -10.70 44.94 9.73
N LYS A 369 -9.79 45.78 9.23
CA LYS A 369 -8.36 45.70 9.57
C LYS A 369 -8.14 45.81 11.08
N GLN A 370 -8.80 46.75 11.76
CA GLN A 370 -8.69 46.89 13.21
C GLN A 370 -9.30 45.70 13.97
N ILE A 371 -10.43 45.14 13.51
CA ILE A 371 -11.03 43.92 14.08
C ILE A 371 -10.05 42.75 14.01
N SER A 372 -9.38 42.56 12.87
CA SER A 372 -8.39 41.49 12.68
C SER A 372 -7.19 41.66 13.63
N ILE A 373 -6.67 42.88 13.77
CA ILE A 373 -5.55 43.17 14.69
C ILE A 373 -5.99 42.89 16.14
N ARG A 374 -7.18 43.35 16.54
CA ARG A 374 -7.71 43.10 17.88
C ARG A 374 -7.85 41.61 18.17
N HIS A 375 -8.29 40.83 17.20
CA HIS A 375 -8.38 39.37 17.32
C HIS A 375 -7.00 38.74 17.55
N SER A 376 -5.98 39.18 16.81
CA SER A 376 -4.60 38.71 17.02
C SER A 376 -4.09 39.03 18.43
N VAL A 377 -4.29 40.27 18.90
CA VAL A 377 -3.90 40.69 20.27
C VAL A 377 -4.63 39.90 21.34
N TYR A 378 -5.91 39.57 21.11
CA TYR A 378 -6.69 38.71 22.01
C TYR A 378 -6.09 37.30 22.13
N LEU A 379 -5.74 36.67 21.01
CA LEU A 379 -5.11 35.34 21.02
C LEU A 379 -3.74 35.35 21.70
N GLU A 380 -2.94 36.40 21.48
CA GLU A 380 -1.65 36.59 22.15
C GLU A 380 -1.84 36.70 23.67
N LYS A 381 -2.80 37.53 24.12
CA LYS A 381 -3.15 37.66 25.55
C LYS A 381 -3.53 36.32 26.15
N GLU A 382 -4.41 35.54 25.50
CA GLU A 382 -4.82 34.22 25.97
C GLU A 382 -3.61 33.26 26.11
N THR A 383 -2.70 33.29 25.14
CA THR A 383 -1.48 32.48 25.16
C THR A 383 -0.57 32.87 26.33
N LEU A 384 -0.38 34.17 26.56
CA LEU A 384 0.40 34.69 27.68
C LEU A 384 -0.24 34.33 29.03
N GLN A 385 -1.57 34.37 29.14
CA GLN A 385 -2.29 33.98 30.36
C GLN A 385 -2.15 32.48 30.65
N GLN A 386 -2.18 31.64 29.61
CA GLN A 386 -1.93 30.21 29.75
C GLN A 386 -0.49 29.92 30.19
N ASP A 387 0.50 30.58 29.59
CA ASP A 387 1.90 30.43 30.00
C ASP A 387 2.09 30.90 31.45
N LEU A 388 1.51 32.05 31.82
CA LEU A 388 1.52 32.54 33.19
C LEU A 388 0.96 31.49 34.17
N HIS A 389 -0.22 30.92 33.87
CA HIS A 389 -0.84 29.91 34.72
C HIS A 389 0.03 28.64 34.83
N GLN A 390 0.64 28.20 33.73
CA GLN A 390 1.54 27.06 33.72
C GLN A 390 2.79 27.31 34.58
N LYS A 391 3.39 28.51 34.47
CA LYS A 391 4.56 28.89 35.27
C LYS A 391 4.21 29.04 36.74
N GLU A 392 3.06 29.63 37.08
CA GLU A 392 2.57 29.71 38.47
C GLU A 392 2.35 28.30 39.06
N SER A 393 1.70 27.40 38.32
CA SER A 393 1.53 26.00 38.74
C SER A 393 2.87 25.28 38.93
N ARG A 394 3.84 25.54 38.06
CA ARG A 394 5.20 24.99 38.18
C ARG A 394 5.89 25.47 39.45
N VAL A 395 5.81 26.76 39.76
CA VAL A 395 6.33 27.31 41.02
C VAL A 395 5.68 26.64 42.23
N ASP A 396 4.36 26.49 42.24
CA ASP A 396 3.63 25.83 43.32
C ASP A 396 4.06 24.36 43.51
N GLN A 397 4.27 23.63 42.42
CA GLN A 397 4.76 22.25 42.46
C GLN A 397 6.17 22.17 43.05
N LEU A 398 7.08 23.04 42.60
CA LEU A 398 8.45 23.07 43.09
C LEU A 398 8.51 23.46 44.58
N LYS A 399 7.69 24.44 45.00
CA LYS A 399 7.57 24.84 46.40
C LYS A 399 7.02 23.74 47.31
N LYS A 400 6.20 22.83 46.77
CA LYS A 400 5.73 21.63 47.49
C LYS A 400 6.76 20.50 47.50
N ALA A 401 7.49 20.31 46.41
CA ALA A 401 8.47 19.22 46.26
C ALA A 401 9.74 19.44 47.10
N ASN A 402 10.27 20.67 47.15
CA ASN A 402 11.54 20.94 47.87
C ASN A 402 11.48 20.57 49.37
N PRO A 403 10.42 20.94 50.13
CA PRO A 403 10.27 20.50 51.52
C PRO A 403 10.17 18.99 51.69
N GLN A 404 9.55 18.27 50.75
CA GLN A 404 9.45 16.81 50.79
C GLN A 404 10.81 16.15 50.63
N LEU A 405 11.61 16.61 49.67
CA LEU A 405 12.99 16.14 49.49
C LEU A 405 13.86 16.46 50.72
N HIS A 406 13.65 17.63 51.35
CA HIS A 406 14.35 17.99 52.58
C HIS A 406 13.96 17.09 53.77
N ALA A 407 12.67 16.78 53.92
CA ALA A 407 12.18 15.84 54.93
C ALA A 407 12.67 14.40 54.68
N GLN A 408 12.73 13.97 53.42
CA GLN A 408 13.29 12.68 53.03
C GLN A 408 14.79 12.62 53.35
N ASN A 409 15.55 13.66 53.03
CA ASN A 409 16.98 13.73 53.37
C ASN A 409 17.19 13.63 54.88
N LYS A 410 16.41 14.34 55.68
CA LYS A 410 16.47 14.26 57.14
C LYS A 410 16.18 12.85 57.67
N THR A 411 15.21 12.15 57.06
CA THR A 411 14.88 10.77 57.42
C THR A 411 16.02 9.82 57.07
N LEU A 412 16.57 9.93 55.86
CA LEU A 412 17.71 9.13 55.40
C LEU A 412 18.98 9.42 56.22
N GLU A 413 19.20 10.65 56.69
CA GLU A 413 20.32 10.99 57.59
C GLU A 413 20.20 10.27 58.94
N VAL A 414 19.00 10.23 59.51
CA VAL A 414 18.73 9.47 60.75
C VAL A 414 18.98 7.98 60.53
N GLU A 415 18.47 7.42 59.43
CA GLU A 415 18.67 6.02 59.06
C GLU A 415 20.16 5.70 58.82
N ASN A 416 20.88 6.58 58.12
CA ASN A 416 22.32 6.45 57.90
C ASN A 416 23.08 6.41 59.21
N HIS A 417 22.72 7.26 60.17
CA HIS A 417 23.35 7.25 61.50
C HIS A 417 23.08 5.92 62.24
N GLN A 418 21.89 5.35 62.10
CA GLN A 418 21.54 4.04 62.70
C GLN A 418 22.28 2.88 62.01
N LEU A 419 22.35 2.88 60.68
CA LEU A 419 23.09 1.90 59.90
C LEU A 419 24.58 1.95 60.21
N GLU A 420 25.19 3.12 60.26
CA GLU A 420 26.61 3.29 60.63
C GLU A 420 26.89 2.73 62.03
N HIS A 421 26.02 2.99 63.00
CA HIS A 421 26.13 2.44 64.34
C HIS A 421 26.07 0.90 64.32
N THR A 422 25.07 0.33 63.64
CA THR A 422 24.84 -1.12 63.65
C THR A 422 25.91 -1.85 62.83
N ILE A 423 26.43 -1.24 61.76
CA ILE A 423 27.54 -1.76 60.97
C ILE A 423 28.81 -1.83 61.83
N LYS A 424 29.08 -0.78 62.62
CA LYS A 424 30.24 -0.72 63.50
C LYS A 424 30.15 -1.77 64.62
N GLU A 425 29.01 -1.87 65.29
CA GLU A 425 28.79 -2.88 66.32
C GLU A 425 28.94 -4.30 65.76
N ARG A 426 28.25 -4.61 64.64
CA ARG A 426 28.35 -5.93 64.00
C ARG A 426 29.75 -6.25 63.49
N GLY A 427 30.49 -5.26 62.99
CA GLY A 427 31.89 -5.41 62.61
C GLY A 427 32.77 -5.85 63.78
N ILE A 428 32.59 -5.25 64.97
CA ILE A 428 33.30 -5.63 66.20
C ILE A 428 32.97 -7.09 66.58
N TYR A 429 31.68 -7.47 66.55
CA TYR A 429 31.26 -8.84 66.84
C TYR A 429 31.81 -9.85 65.84
N ARG A 430 31.79 -9.54 64.53
CA ARG A 430 32.38 -10.37 63.48
C ARG A 430 33.88 -10.56 63.70
N ASP A 431 34.62 -9.48 63.97
CA ASP A 431 36.07 -9.55 64.16
C ASP A 431 36.43 -10.35 65.42
N TYR A 432 35.59 -10.24 66.46
CA TYR A 432 35.69 -11.10 67.63
C TYR A 432 35.42 -12.58 67.28
N LEU A 433 34.34 -12.89 66.56
CA LEU A 433 34.02 -14.25 66.12
C LEU A 433 35.10 -14.85 65.22
N LEU A 434 35.70 -14.06 64.31
CA LEU A 434 36.82 -14.48 63.48
C LEU A 434 38.05 -14.83 64.32
N LYS A 435 38.38 -14.00 65.33
CA LYS A 435 39.49 -14.29 66.25
C LYS A 435 39.24 -15.59 67.01
N VAL A 436 38.04 -15.77 67.58
CA VAL A 436 37.67 -16.98 68.31
C VAL A 436 37.71 -18.22 67.39
N GLY A 437 37.15 -18.11 66.18
CA GLY A 437 37.18 -19.17 65.17
C GLY A 437 38.62 -19.54 64.76
N LEU A 438 39.50 -18.55 64.61
CA LEU A 438 40.91 -18.77 64.27
C LEU A 438 41.68 -19.45 65.41
N TYR A 439 41.45 -19.04 66.67
CA TYR A 439 42.03 -19.73 67.84
C TYR A 439 41.53 -21.17 67.96
N SER A 440 40.25 -21.41 67.69
CA SER A 440 39.66 -22.77 67.65
C SER A 440 40.35 -23.65 66.59
N LEU A 441 40.63 -23.08 65.41
CA LEU A 441 41.30 -23.79 64.31
C LEU A 441 42.78 -24.08 64.62
N LEU A 442 43.53 -23.10 65.15
CA LEU A 442 44.93 -23.28 65.59
C LEU A 442 45.06 -24.29 66.74
N GLY A 443 44.12 -24.30 67.70
CA GLY A 443 44.09 -25.26 68.79
C GLY A 443 43.94 -26.72 68.33
N SER A 444 43.26 -26.95 67.20
CA SER A 444 43.13 -28.27 66.58
C SER A 444 44.36 -28.71 65.76
N GLY A 445 45.20 -27.77 65.32
CA GLY A 445 46.33 -28.01 64.41
C GLY A 445 47.64 -28.50 65.08
N ILE A 446 47.77 -28.38 66.40
CA ILE A 446 48.96 -28.87 67.13
C ILE A 446 48.86 -30.37 67.46
N ALA A 447 47.67 -30.96 67.43
CA ALA A 447 47.48 -32.39 67.72
C ALA A 447 47.94 -33.34 66.60
N ILE A 448 48.29 -32.84 65.41
CA ILE A 448 48.60 -33.67 64.23
C ILE A 448 50.09 -33.55 63.81
N GLY A 449 50.87 -32.69 64.46
CA GLY A 449 52.24 -32.33 64.05
C GLY A 449 53.41 -32.96 64.82
N GLY A 450 53.19 -34.00 65.64
CA GLY A 450 54.29 -34.63 66.37
C GLY A 450 53.98 -36.06 66.83
N GLY A 451 54.55 -37.04 66.11
CA GLY A 451 54.80 -38.37 66.69
C GLY A 451 53.97 -39.54 66.15
N PHE A 452 54.00 -39.78 64.84
CA PHE A 452 54.27 -41.14 64.35
C PHE A 452 55.78 -41.13 64.04
N ILE A 453 56.65 -41.61 64.93
CA ILE A 453 57.28 -42.94 64.87
C ILE A 453 57.78 -43.22 66.30
N GLY A 454 56.97 -43.96 67.05
CA GLY A 454 57.19 -44.38 68.44
C GLY A 454 56.34 -45.62 68.66
N MET A 455 56.95 -46.75 68.30
CA MET A 455 56.40 -48.06 68.02
C MET A 455 55.71 -48.76 69.20
N TYR A 456 54.76 -49.65 68.84
CA TYR A 456 54.58 -51.02 69.34
C TYR A 456 55.03 -51.22 70.81
N MET A 457 54.15 -51.19 71.80
CA MET A 457 53.37 -52.36 72.25
C MET A 457 52.02 -51.94 72.92
N MET A 458 50.89 -52.22 72.24
CA MET A 458 49.47 -52.27 72.73
C MET A 458 48.76 -50.97 73.20
N PRO A 459 47.40 -50.89 73.30
CA PRO A 459 46.29 -51.60 72.61
C PRO A 459 45.21 -50.65 71.97
N MET A 460 44.38 -51.19 71.05
CA MET A 460 43.37 -50.52 70.18
C MET A 460 42.24 -49.71 70.87
N ALA A 461 42.21 -49.57 72.19
CA ALA A 461 41.14 -48.87 72.92
C ALA A 461 41.39 -47.35 73.11
N LEU A 462 42.61 -46.87 72.85
CA LEU A 462 42.98 -45.46 73.11
C LEU A 462 43.04 -44.57 71.87
N VAL A 463 42.89 -45.13 70.67
CA VAL A 463 42.87 -44.35 69.41
C VAL A 463 41.57 -43.53 69.27
N SER A 464 40.46 -43.96 69.87
CA SER A 464 39.17 -43.25 69.76
C SER A 464 39.01 -42.06 70.71
N LEU A 465 39.86 -41.94 71.76
CA LEU A 465 39.79 -40.85 72.74
C LEU A 465 40.47 -39.56 72.23
N CYS A 466 41.38 -39.67 71.25
CA CYS A 466 42.07 -38.53 70.67
C CYS A 466 41.25 -37.78 69.60
N PHE A 467 40.17 -38.36 69.07
CA PHE A 467 39.36 -37.74 68.01
C PHE A 467 38.00 -37.18 68.46
N ALA A 468 37.50 -37.56 69.64
CA ALA A 468 36.23 -37.02 70.18
C ALA A 468 36.29 -35.51 70.50
N PRO A 469 37.38 -34.95 71.07
CA PRO A 469 37.50 -33.50 71.25
C PRO A 469 37.56 -32.75 69.91
N ALA A 470 38.24 -33.33 68.92
CA ALA A 470 38.41 -32.72 67.60
C ALA A 470 37.08 -32.56 66.85
N ALA A 471 36.17 -33.55 66.94
CA ALA A 471 34.87 -33.51 66.28
C ALA A 471 33.95 -32.41 66.84
N VAL A 472 33.87 -32.26 68.17
CA VAL A 472 33.06 -31.20 68.81
C VAL A 472 33.62 -29.80 68.50
N ILE A 473 34.95 -29.65 68.53
CA ILE A 473 35.62 -28.39 68.16
C ILE A 473 35.35 -28.05 66.69
N SER A 474 35.29 -29.04 65.79
CA SER A 474 34.98 -28.81 64.38
C SER A 474 33.55 -28.29 64.14
N LEU A 475 32.56 -28.81 64.88
CA LEU A 475 31.16 -28.36 64.79
C LEU A 475 30.98 -26.95 65.36
N ILE A 476 31.63 -26.64 66.48
CA ILE A 476 31.64 -25.28 67.06
C ILE A 476 32.29 -24.30 66.07
N THR A 477 33.40 -24.69 65.46
CA THR A 477 34.11 -23.87 64.47
C THR A 477 33.26 -23.64 63.22
N ALA A 478 32.54 -24.66 62.74
CA ALA A 478 31.59 -24.53 61.63
C ALA A 478 30.43 -23.58 61.97
N GLY A 479 29.87 -23.66 63.19
CA GLY A 479 28.83 -22.75 63.66
C GLY A 479 29.28 -21.29 63.75
N ILE A 480 30.50 -21.05 64.28
CA ILE A 480 31.12 -19.72 64.34
C ILE A 480 31.37 -19.19 62.93
N PHE A 481 31.79 -20.04 61.99
CA PHE A 481 32.03 -19.64 60.61
C PHE A 481 30.74 -19.25 59.88
N LEU A 482 29.66 -20.03 60.04
CA LEU A 482 28.34 -19.69 59.50
C LEU A 482 27.79 -18.39 60.10
N ALA A 483 27.94 -18.19 61.41
CA ALA A 483 27.57 -16.93 62.06
C ALA A 483 28.39 -15.76 61.50
N THR A 484 29.71 -15.92 61.37
CA THR A 484 30.60 -14.91 60.79
C THR A 484 30.21 -14.56 59.37
N LEU A 485 29.87 -15.55 58.53
CA LEU A 485 29.43 -15.34 57.16
C LEU A 485 28.08 -14.60 57.12
N ALA A 486 27.12 -14.98 57.97
CA ALA A 486 25.82 -14.32 58.07
C ALA A 486 25.97 -12.84 58.48
N TYR A 487 26.79 -12.55 59.49
CA TYR A 487 27.09 -11.17 59.90
C TYR A 487 27.85 -10.41 58.81
N THR A 488 28.75 -11.05 58.07
CA THR A 488 29.48 -10.41 56.96
C THR A 488 28.55 -10.03 55.81
N LEU A 489 27.66 -10.93 55.40
CA LEU A 489 26.68 -10.68 54.34
C LEU A 489 25.70 -9.57 54.74
N LYS A 490 25.21 -9.59 55.99
CA LYS A 490 24.31 -8.55 56.49
C LYS A 490 25.02 -7.18 56.57
N ASN A 491 26.25 -7.14 57.07
CA ASN A 491 27.03 -5.90 57.12
C ASN A 491 27.31 -5.31 55.74
N ASN A 492 27.56 -6.17 54.74
CA ASN A 492 27.76 -5.73 53.35
C ASN A 492 26.46 -5.19 52.73
N SER A 493 25.32 -5.82 53.02
CA SER A 493 23.99 -5.33 52.60
C SER A 493 23.70 -3.94 53.19
N ASP A 494 23.92 -3.76 54.49
CA ASP A 494 23.65 -2.50 55.17
C ASP A 494 24.64 -1.39 54.76
N HIS A 495 25.90 -1.75 54.46
CA HIS A 495 26.87 -0.82 53.89
C HIS A 495 26.47 -0.35 52.49
N ASN A 496 25.95 -1.25 51.65
CA ASN A 496 25.42 -0.90 50.34
C ASN A 496 24.17 0.00 50.45
N GLU A 497 23.29 -0.25 51.43
CA GLU A 497 22.13 0.59 51.74
C GLU A 497 22.54 1.99 52.20
N LEU A 498 23.54 2.09 53.09
CA LEU A 498 24.14 3.35 53.53
C LEU A 498 24.73 4.15 52.37
N GLU A 499 25.51 3.52 51.48
CA GLU A 499 26.09 4.18 50.31
C GLU A 499 25.01 4.64 49.32
N ASN A 500 23.96 3.83 49.12
CA ASN A 500 22.81 4.20 48.32
C ASN A 500 22.05 5.41 48.92
N ASN A 501 21.83 5.43 50.23
CA ASN A 501 21.20 6.55 50.92
C ASN A 501 22.02 7.83 50.81
N LYS A 502 23.35 7.77 51.00
CA LYS A 502 24.26 8.91 50.79
C LYS A 502 24.18 9.44 49.35
N LYS A 503 24.10 8.55 48.36
CA LYS A 503 23.91 8.91 46.95
C LYS A 503 22.56 9.61 46.72
N ILE A 504 21.47 9.09 47.28
CA ILE A 504 20.13 9.68 47.19
C ILE A 504 20.12 11.08 47.83
N ILE A 505 20.70 11.26 49.02
CA ILE A 505 20.80 12.57 49.67
C ILE A 505 21.56 13.57 48.78
N LYS A 506 22.70 13.17 48.20
CA LYS A 506 23.48 14.04 47.30
C LYS A 506 22.69 14.43 46.04
N GLN A 507 21.95 13.50 45.46
CA GLN A 507 21.06 13.76 44.32
C GLN A 507 19.94 14.73 44.72
N ASN A 508 19.31 14.52 45.87
CA ASN A 508 18.25 15.39 46.40
C ASN A 508 18.77 16.81 46.69
N ILE A 509 19.96 16.96 47.29
CA ILE A 509 20.58 18.29 47.52
C ILE A 509 20.79 19.03 46.19
N THR A 510 21.29 18.32 45.17
CA THR A 510 21.50 18.90 43.84
C THR A 510 20.17 19.28 43.19
N ALA A 511 19.15 18.43 43.32
CA ALA A 511 17.80 18.70 42.83
C ALA A 511 17.18 19.93 43.51
N ILE A 512 17.25 20.02 44.85
CA ILE A 512 16.75 21.16 45.63
C ILE A 512 17.44 22.46 45.20
N SER A 513 18.77 22.45 45.04
CA SER A 513 19.52 23.65 44.61
C SER A 513 19.08 24.12 43.22
N LYS A 514 18.98 23.19 42.25
CA LYS A 514 18.50 23.48 40.89
C LYS A 514 17.05 23.99 40.90
N GLN A 515 16.17 23.31 41.62
CA GLN A 515 14.75 23.68 41.74
C GLN A 515 14.58 25.04 42.43
N SER A 516 15.40 25.36 43.42
CA SER A 516 15.40 26.67 44.09
C SER A 516 15.86 27.79 43.15
N GLY A 517 16.89 27.54 42.34
CA GLY A 517 17.28 28.46 41.26
C GLY A 517 16.16 28.67 40.24
N GLU A 518 15.49 27.60 39.81
CA GLU A 518 14.34 27.66 38.91
C GLU A 518 13.18 28.48 39.50
N ILE A 519 12.86 28.30 40.79
CA ILE A 519 11.84 29.11 41.49
C ILE A 519 12.22 30.59 41.46
N ILE A 520 13.45 30.95 41.80
CA ILE A 520 13.91 32.34 41.83
C ILE A 520 13.76 33.00 40.45
N THR A 521 14.24 32.35 39.39
CA THR A 521 14.10 32.87 38.02
C THR A 521 12.63 33.02 37.61
N LEU A 522 11.79 32.04 37.95
CA LEU A 522 10.36 32.09 37.65
C LEU A 522 9.68 33.26 38.39
N GLU A 523 9.92 33.42 39.68
CA GLU A 523 9.23 34.42 40.52
C GLU A 523 9.73 35.84 40.32
N GLN A 524 11.03 36.04 40.11
CA GLN A 524 11.63 37.38 40.09
C GLN A 524 11.72 37.98 38.69
N GLU A 525 11.76 37.16 37.63
CA GLU A 525 11.99 37.62 36.26
C GLU A 525 10.83 37.26 35.33
N ILE A 526 10.50 35.97 35.23
CA ILE A 526 9.56 35.47 34.20
C ILE A 526 8.11 35.86 34.52
N LEU A 527 7.62 35.58 35.72
CA LEU A 527 6.23 35.88 36.11
C LEU A 527 5.90 37.38 36.07
N PRO A 528 6.76 38.30 36.59
CA PRO A 528 6.53 39.74 36.45
C PRO A 528 6.53 40.20 34.99
N SER A 529 7.46 39.73 34.17
CA SER A 529 7.52 40.07 32.74
C SER A 529 6.26 39.60 31.99
N LEU A 530 5.78 38.39 32.28
CA LEU A 530 4.52 37.88 31.69
C LEU A 530 3.32 38.74 32.12
N LYS A 531 3.23 39.12 33.40
CA LYS A 531 2.15 40.01 33.90
C LYS A 531 2.18 41.38 33.24
N GLU A 532 3.36 41.95 33.02
CA GLU A 532 3.53 43.21 32.29
C GLU A 532 3.05 43.10 30.84
N LYS A 533 3.48 42.07 30.10
CA LYS A 533 3.04 41.82 28.72
C LYS A 533 1.54 41.60 28.61
N ILE A 534 0.92 40.89 29.56
CA ILE A 534 -0.54 40.72 29.62
C ILE A 534 -1.25 42.07 29.82
N SER A 535 -0.74 42.91 30.73
CA SER A 535 -1.28 44.26 30.97
C SER A 535 -1.17 45.16 29.73
N GLU A 536 -0.03 45.10 29.03
CA GLU A 536 0.17 45.81 27.78
C GLU A 536 -0.80 45.33 26.69
N ALA A 537 -0.92 44.01 26.51
CA ALA A 537 -1.86 43.41 25.56
C ALA A 537 -3.32 43.82 25.87
N GLU A 538 -3.71 43.87 27.13
CA GLU A 538 -5.03 44.32 27.57
C GLU A 538 -5.28 45.81 27.29
N LYS A 539 -4.28 46.67 27.55
CA LYS A 539 -4.35 48.09 27.18
C LYS A 539 -4.52 48.25 25.67
N ASN A 540 -3.73 47.53 24.87
CA ASN A 540 -3.78 47.57 23.41
C ASN A 540 -5.14 47.07 22.89
N TYR A 541 -5.66 45.98 23.46
CA TYR A 541 -7.01 45.48 23.16
C TYR A 541 -8.08 46.56 23.39
N ASN A 542 -8.03 47.26 24.53
CA ASN A 542 -9.00 48.31 24.87
C ASN A 542 -8.88 49.55 23.97
N VAL A 543 -7.67 49.91 23.53
CA VAL A 543 -7.46 50.97 22.53
C VAL A 543 -8.08 50.58 21.19
N LEU A 544 -7.82 49.36 20.72
CA LEU A 544 -8.37 48.83 19.47
C LEU A 544 -9.90 48.73 19.52
N HIS A 545 -10.46 48.30 20.66
CA HIS A 545 -11.91 48.25 20.87
C HIS A 545 -12.55 49.63 20.73
N ARG A 546 -11.99 50.68 21.36
CA ARG A 546 -12.46 52.06 21.20
C ARG A 546 -12.35 52.54 19.76
N LYS A 547 -11.24 52.26 19.08
CA LYS A 547 -11.06 52.63 17.66
C LYS A 547 -12.11 51.97 16.76
N ILE A 548 -12.41 50.69 16.98
CA ILE A 548 -13.46 49.97 16.23
C ILE A 548 -14.84 50.61 16.46
N ASN A 549 -15.18 50.96 17.70
CA ASN A 549 -16.46 51.60 18.00
C ASN A 549 -16.57 53.00 17.36
N ASN A 550 -15.50 53.79 17.37
CA ASN A 550 -15.47 55.09 16.69
C ASN A 550 -15.65 54.95 15.17
N LEU A 551 -14.98 53.97 14.55
CA LEU A 551 -15.12 53.69 13.12
C LEU A 551 -16.54 53.22 12.78
N GLN A 552 -17.18 52.44 13.66
CA GLN A 552 -18.57 52.04 13.50
C GLN A 552 -19.52 53.24 13.56
N GLN A 553 -19.36 54.15 14.53
CA GLN A 553 -20.18 55.36 14.61
C GLN A 553 -19.98 56.26 13.38
N GLN A 554 -18.75 56.37 12.89
CA GLN A 554 -18.43 57.12 11.68
C GLN A 554 -19.12 56.50 10.44
N GLU A 555 -19.09 55.18 10.30
CA GLU A 555 -19.77 54.43 9.23
C GLU A 555 -21.29 54.68 9.26
N GLU A 556 -21.93 54.57 10.43
CA GLU A 556 -23.36 54.80 10.61
C GLU A 556 -23.75 56.24 10.25
N SER A 557 -22.94 57.22 10.67
CA SER A 557 -23.13 58.64 10.35
C SER A 557 -23.02 58.91 8.84
N LEU A 558 -22.01 58.37 8.17
CA LEU A 558 -21.82 58.54 6.72
C LEU A 558 -23.00 57.96 5.92
N LEU A 559 -23.45 56.76 6.28
CA LEU A 559 -24.60 56.13 5.63
C LEU A 559 -25.89 56.94 5.85
N HIS A 560 -26.09 57.44 7.06
CA HIS A 560 -27.24 58.28 7.38
C HIS A 560 -27.20 59.59 6.58
N GLN A 561 -26.06 60.28 6.52
CA GLN A 561 -25.88 61.48 5.71
C GLN A 561 -26.16 61.22 4.23
N ALA A 562 -25.64 60.14 3.67
CA ALA A 562 -25.91 59.75 2.27
C ALA A 562 -27.41 59.53 2.00
N LYS A 563 -28.12 58.85 2.91
CA LYS A 563 -29.57 58.57 2.78
C LYS A 563 -30.43 59.83 2.90
N GLN A 564 -29.95 60.88 3.57
CA GLN A 564 -30.68 62.14 3.75
C GLN A 564 -30.58 63.09 2.55
N VAL A 565 -29.62 62.93 1.65
CA VAL A 565 -29.51 63.76 0.46
C VAL A 565 -30.67 63.46 -0.50
N VAL A 566 -31.56 64.44 -0.70
CA VAL A 566 -32.71 64.36 -1.61
C VAL A 566 -32.86 65.67 -2.39
N VAL A 567 -33.19 65.58 -3.68
CA VAL A 567 -33.58 66.74 -4.49
C VAL A 567 -35.10 66.88 -4.44
N THR A 568 -35.58 67.99 -3.86
CA THR A 568 -37.00 68.34 -3.88
C THR A 568 -37.29 69.18 -5.12
N HIS A 569 -38.03 68.61 -6.06
CA HIS A 569 -38.57 69.38 -7.17
C HIS A 569 -39.75 70.19 -6.63
N ALA A 570 -39.59 71.51 -6.54
CA ALA A 570 -40.68 72.40 -6.19
C ALA A 570 -41.78 72.22 -7.26
N MET A 571 -42.93 71.65 -6.87
CA MET A 571 -44.11 71.73 -7.72
C MET A 571 -44.48 73.20 -7.84
N ASN A 572 -44.54 73.70 -9.08
CA ASN A 572 -45.09 75.01 -9.39
C ASN A 572 -46.56 75.03 -8.94
N ILE A 573 -46.81 75.45 -7.71
CA ILE A 573 -48.12 75.93 -7.30
C ILE A 573 -48.23 77.32 -7.91
N THR A 574 -48.97 77.42 -9.01
CA THR A 574 -49.36 78.71 -9.59
C THR A 574 -50.32 79.38 -8.62
N PHE A 575 -49.82 80.35 -7.85
CA PHE A 575 -50.66 81.22 -7.02
C PHE A 575 -50.13 82.66 -7.11
N PHE A 576 -50.82 83.46 -7.93
CA PHE A 576 -50.88 84.93 -8.06
C PHE A 576 -49.59 85.78 -8.05
N ASP A 577 -49.60 86.77 -8.97
CA ASP A 577 -48.63 87.83 -9.26
C ASP A 577 -47.78 88.33 -8.06
N GLY A 578 -46.46 88.38 -8.27
CA GLY A 578 -45.54 89.21 -7.48
C GLY A 578 -44.18 88.54 -7.20
N GLU A 579 -43.14 88.98 -7.92
CA GLU A 579 -41.69 88.79 -7.67
C GLU A 579 -41.19 87.41 -7.20
N THR A 580 -40.71 86.61 -8.15
CA THR A 580 -39.98 85.36 -7.88
C THR A 580 -38.52 85.65 -7.49
N ILE A 581 -38.22 85.70 -6.20
CA ILE A 581 -36.86 85.45 -5.70
C ILE A 581 -36.65 83.93 -5.65
N ILE A 582 -35.85 83.41 -6.59
CA ILE A 582 -35.45 82.00 -6.58
C ILE A 582 -34.37 81.82 -5.51
N GLN A 583 -34.76 81.27 -4.35
CA GLN A 583 -33.81 80.73 -3.37
C GLN A 583 -34.22 79.30 -3.02
N SER A 584 -33.86 78.35 -3.88
CA SER A 584 -34.03 76.92 -3.62
C SER A 584 -32.82 76.40 -2.85
N THR A 585 -33.02 76.07 -1.58
CA THR A 585 -31.99 75.62 -0.64
C THR A 585 -31.73 74.12 -0.80
N VAL A 586 -30.49 73.73 -1.15
CA VAL A 586 -29.93 72.46 -0.69
C VAL A 586 -29.80 72.61 0.81
N LYS A 587 -30.48 71.77 1.61
CA LYS A 587 -30.48 71.88 3.06
C LYS A 587 -29.44 70.92 3.64
N PRO A 588 -28.19 71.34 3.92
CA PRO A 588 -27.34 70.61 4.84
C PRO A 588 -27.92 70.82 6.24
N THR A 589 -28.59 69.81 6.79
CA THR A 589 -28.97 69.86 8.19
C THR A 589 -27.74 69.44 9.00
N ALA A 590 -27.00 70.43 9.50
CA ALA A 590 -25.91 70.22 10.43
C ALA A 590 -26.43 69.48 11.68
N PRO A 591 -25.77 68.41 12.16
CA PRO A 591 -26.01 67.91 13.49
C PRO A 591 -25.43 68.90 14.49
N GLU A 592 -26.26 69.39 15.39
CA GLU A 592 -25.87 70.15 16.57
C GLU A 592 -25.01 69.25 17.47
N LEU A 593 -23.69 69.32 17.28
CA LEU A 593 -22.69 68.59 18.06
C LEU A 593 -21.83 69.59 18.83
N GLU A 594 -22.49 70.46 19.60
CA GLU A 594 -21.81 71.49 20.41
C GLU A 594 -22.20 71.40 21.90
N GLN A 595 -22.23 70.20 22.50
CA GLN A 595 -22.31 70.09 23.96
C GLN A 595 -21.78 68.81 24.62
N ILE A 596 -20.70 68.19 24.10
CA ILE A 596 -19.96 67.13 24.83
C ILE A 596 -18.43 67.34 24.71
N GLN A 597 -17.97 68.59 24.83
CA GLN A 597 -16.53 68.88 24.82
C GLN A 597 -16.10 69.88 25.91
N ARG A 598 -16.81 69.93 27.05
CA ARG A 598 -16.46 70.81 28.17
C ARG A 598 -16.28 70.17 29.55
N ASN A 599 -16.29 68.84 29.68
CA ASN A 599 -16.06 68.16 30.97
C ASN A 599 -14.92 67.13 30.94
N ILE A 600 -13.75 67.49 30.39
CA ILE A 600 -12.51 66.77 30.64
C ILE A 600 -11.41 67.79 30.95
N LEU A 601 -11.50 68.42 32.13
CA LEU A 601 -10.42 69.17 32.79
C LEU A 601 -10.86 69.47 34.24
N SER A 602 -10.98 68.43 35.07
CA SER A 602 -10.75 68.48 36.52
C SER A 602 -10.89 67.09 37.14
N CYS A 603 -9.86 66.73 37.93
CA CYS A 603 -9.63 65.51 38.71
C CYS A 603 -9.18 64.27 37.94
#